data_AF-A0A955BQP7-F1
#
_entry.id   AF-A0A955BQP7-F1
#
_cell.length_a   1.000
_cell.length_b   1.000
_cell.length_c   1.000
_cell.angle_alpha   90.00
_cell.angle_beta   90.00
_cell.angle_gamma   90.00
#
_symmetry.space_group_name_H-M   'P 1'
#
loop_
_entity.id
_entity.type
_entity.pdbx_description
1 polymer ?
#
loop_
_entity_poly.entity_id
_entity_poly.type
_entity_poly.pdbx_seq_one_letter_code
_entity_poly.pdbx_strand_id
1 'polypeptide(L)'
;MIVTSRRYLLPGVVAALLATADARAQQVQYETGPDGVKYQVTRTTVNRTVPVTENLTQTQTTYRQQVVTENQQFQQVYRVPVTQYQLVTRIHGRWNPFVTPYYTHEYEPVTSYQQQVATVTMPVTRISWAPETRTVETPVTRYAVRPVEVTERVALSAPAAARPLMAANSAPAAAAGPSATIATRPSAPISSAAAPYGGRAMTSDPPRQGSGWQAQTGSRYQ
;
A
#
# COMPACT_ATOMS: atom_id res chain seq x y z
N MET A 1 0.92 -7.95 -40.37
CA MET A 1 2.21 -8.16 -39.70
C MET A 1 2.26 -9.62 -39.28
N ILE A 2 2.98 -10.46 -40.04
CA ILE A 2 2.96 -11.92 -39.91
C ILE A 2 4.09 -12.31 -38.96
N VAL A 3 3.75 -12.87 -37.79
CA VAL A 3 4.74 -13.33 -36.81
C VAL A 3 4.93 -14.84 -37.00
N THR A 4 6.05 -15.18 -37.61
CA THR A 4 6.47 -16.56 -37.93
C THR A 4 7.02 -17.25 -36.67
N SER A 5 6.29 -18.23 -36.15
CA SER A 5 6.67 -19.02 -34.96
C SER A 5 7.63 -20.15 -35.35
N ARG A 6 8.92 -20.01 -34.99
CA ARG A 6 9.92 -21.09 -35.07
C ARG A 6 9.80 -22.03 -33.87
N ARG A 7 9.43 -23.28 -34.12
CA ARG A 7 9.49 -24.39 -33.16
C ARG A 7 10.90 -24.98 -33.18
N TYR A 8 11.61 -24.92 -32.05
CA TYR A 8 12.88 -25.61 -31.85
C TYR A 8 12.62 -26.93 -31.13
N LEU A 9 12.98 -28.04 -31.77
CA LEU A 9 13.10 -29.38 -31.19
C LEU A 9 14.42 -29.45 -30.40
N LEU A 10 14.36 -29.82 -29.12
CA LEU A 10 15.53 -30.16 -28.31
C LEU A 10 15.56 -31.69 -28.08
N PRO A 11 16.72 -32.34 -28.25
CA PRO A 11 16.89 -33.77 -28.04
C PRO A 11 16.99 -34.13 -26.55
N GLY A 12 16.47 -35.31 -26.22
CA GLY A 12 16.46 -35.87 -24.87
C GLY A 12 17.86 -36.26 -24.38
N VAL A 13 18.11 -35.95 -23.11
CA VAL A 13 19.27 -36.42 -22.34
C VAL A 13 18.75 -37.39 -21.29
N VAL A 14 19.08 -38.67 -21.46
CA VAL A 14 18.86 -39.72 -20.45
C VAL A 14 20.00 -39.62 -19.44
N ALA A 15 19.72 -39.08 -18.26
CA ALA A 15 20.66 -39.04 -17.14
C ALA A 15 20.54 -40.34 -16.32
N ALA A 16 21.62 -41.11 -16.27
CA ALA A 16 21.75 -42.27 -15.40
C ALA A 16 21.79 -41.82 -13.93
N LEU A 17 20.80 -42.24 -13.12
CA LEU A 17 20.83 -42.09 -11.66
C LEU A 17 21.84 -43.07 -11.06
N LEU A 18 23.00 -42.56 -10.66
CA LEU A 18 23.90 -43.23 -9.72
C LEU A 18 23.35 -43.00 -8.30
N ALA A 19 22.80 -44.07 -7.70
CA ALA A 19 22.42 -44.07 -6.29
C ALA A 19 23.69 -44.17 -5.43
N THR A 20 24.17 -43.04 -4.92
CA THR A 20 25.19 -43.01 -3.86
C THR A 20 24.53 -43.40 -2.55
N ALA A 21 24.84 -44.59 -2.03
CA ALA A 21 24.48 -44.96 -0.67
C ALA A 21 25.23 -44.06 0.32
N ASP A 22 24.50 -43.18 1.01
CA ASP A 22 25.04 -42.38 2.11
C ASP A 22 25.50 -43.31 3.25
N ALA A 23 26.80 -43.58 3.29
CA ALA A 23 27.44 -44.21 4.43
C ALA A 23 27.40 -43.23 5.62
N ARG A 24 26.42 -43.39 6.51
CA ARG A 24 26.32 -42.59 7.72
C ARG A 24 27.46 -42.97 8.67
N ALA A 25 28.46 -42.10 8.78
CA ALA A 25 29.52 -42.22 9.76
C ALA A 25 28.92 -42.00 11.17
N GLN A 26 28.66 -43.10 11.87
CA GLN A 26 28.22 -43.07 13.25
C GLN A 26 29.48 -43.04 14.14
N GLN A 27 29.72 -41.91 14.80
CA GLN A 27 30.88 -41.76 15.68
C GLN A 27 30.50 -42.22 17.09
N VAL A 28 31.07 -43.35 17.50
CA VAL A 28 30.92 -43.90 18.85
C VAL A 28 32.16 -43.53 19.65
N GLN A 29 31.98 -42.78 20.73
CA GLN A 29 33.05 -42.40 21.65
C GLN A 29 32.71 -42.90 23.06
N TYR A 30 33.70 -43.45 23.74
CA TYR A 30 33.56 -43.91 25.12
C TYR A 30 34.09 -42.82 26.05
N GLU A 31 33.23 -42.30 26.93
CA GLU A 31 33.59 -41.29 27.92
C GLU A 31 33.38 -41.87 29.32
N THR A 32 34.31 -41.58 30.24
CA THR A 32 34.17 -41.94 31.66
C THR A 32 33.66 -40.72 32.40
N GLY A 33 32.46 -40.81 32.97
CA GLY A 33 31.87 -39.73 33.74
C GLY A 33 32.58 -39.50 35.08
N PRO A 34 32.36 -38.36 35.73
CA PRO A 34 32.95 -38.04 37.03
C PRO A 34 32.59 -39.06 38.13
N ASP A 35 31.49 -39.79 37.96
CA ASP A 35 31.02 -40.84 38.89
C ASP A 35 31.62 -42.24 38.60
N GLY A 36 32.60 -42.33 37.70
CA GLY A 36 33.24 -43.61 37.32
C GLY A 36 32.41 -44.49 36.39
N VAL A 37 31.21 -44.05 35.97
CA VAL A 37 30.35 -44.75 35.02
C VAL A 37 30.88 -44.56 33.61
N LYS A 38 31.05 -45.66 32.86
CA LYS A 38 31.39 -45.64 31.44
C LYS A 38 30.14 -45.41 30.60
N TYR A 39 30.14 -44.37 29.78
CA TYR A 39 29.07 -44.07 28.83
C TYR A 39 29.54 -44.35 27.40
N GLN A 40 28.70 -45.02 26.63
CA GLN A 40 28.78 -45.02 25.17
C GLN A 40 28.06 -43.76 24.68
N VAL A 41 28.82 -42.82 24.13
CA VAL A 41 28.29 -41.62 23.50
C VAL A 41 28.24 -41.85 22.00
N THR A 42 27.04 -42.06 21.47
CA THR A 42 26.80 -42.23 20.05
C THR A 42 26.34 -40.90 19.47
N ARG A 43 27.18 -40.27 18.64
CA ARG A 43 26.81 -39.04 17.91
C ARG A 43 26.34 -39.43 16.52
N THR A 44 25.08 -39.10 16.21
CA THR A 44 24.46 -39.39 14.92
C THR A 44 24.03 -38.08 14.27
N THR A 45 24.60 -37.77 13.12
CA THR A 45 24.18 -36.62 12.32
C THR A 45 22.97 -37.01 11.48
N VAL A 46 21.80 -36.47 11.81
CA VAL A 46 20.56 -36.71 11.07
C VAL A 46 20.18 -35.43 10.33
N ASN A 47 19.93 -35.56 9.03
CA ASN A 47 19.38 -34.48 8.21
C ASN A 47 17.94 -34.21 8.65
N ARG A 48 17.71 -33.05 9.28
CA ARG A 48 16.38 -32.61 9.68
C ARG A 48 15.99 -31.38 8.87
N THR A 49 14.74 -31.35 8.44
CA THR A 49 14.14 -30.18 7.81
C THR A 49 13.86 -29.14 8.88
N VAL A 50 14.57 -28.00 8.82
CA VAL A 50 14.43 -26.90 9.77
C VAL A 50 13.88 -25.68 9.02
N PRO A 51 12.87 -24.96 9.57
CA PRO A 51 12.41 -23.71 8.98
C PRO A 51 13.51 -22.64 9.14
N VAL A 52 13.92 -22.03 8.03
CA VAL A 52 14.85 -20.91 7.98
C VAL A 52 14.10 -19.70 7.44
N THR A 53 14.09 -18.61 8.19
CA THR A 53 13.48 -17.34 7.78
C THR A 53 14.55 -16.47 7.13
N GLU A 54 14.36 -16.12 5.86
CA GLU A 54 15.25 -15.24 5.11
C GLU A 54 14.47 -13.99 4.66
N ASN A 55 15.09 -12.81 4.77
CA ASN A 55 14.51 -11.58 4.24
C ASN A 55 14.73 -11.54 2.73
N LEU A 56 13.65 -11.56 1.95
CA LEU A 56 13.71 -11.36 0.52
C LEU A 56 13.35 -9.92 0.19
N THR A 57 14.26 -9.23 -0.50
CA THR A 57 13.98 -7.90 -1.06
C THR A 57 13.02 -8.04 -2.24
N GLN A 58 11.87 -7.39 -2.14
CA GLN A 58 10.87 -7.32 -3.21
C GLN A 58 10.62 -5.86 -3.59
N THR A 59 10.58 -5.58 -4.88
CA THR A 59 10.19 -4.26 -5.38
C THR A 59 8.66 -4.18 -5.44
N GLN A 60 8.09 -3.25 -4.69
CA GLN A 60 6.66 -2.96 -4.70
C GLN A 60 6.41 -1.57 -5.31
N THR A 61 5.61 -1.52 -6.37
CA THR A 61 5.12 -0.24 -6.91
C THR A 61 3.86 0.15 -6.15
N THR A 62 3.92 1.27 -5.44
CA THR A 62 2.77 1.88 -4.76
C THR A 62 2.44 3.19 -5.44
N TYR A 63 1.17 3.55 -5.55
CA TYR A 63 0.78 4.84 -6.09
C TYR A 63 0.67 5.84 -4.95
N ARG A 64 1.39 6.95 -5.05
CA ARG A 64 1.25 8.07 -4.14
C ARG A 64 0.49 9.21 -4.79
N GLN A 65 -0.31 9.89 -3.99
CA GLN A 65 -1.03 11.07 -4.42
C GLN A 65 -0.03 12.23 -4.58
N GLN A 66 -0.01 12.85 -5.75
CA GLN A 66 0.78 14.04 -6.04
C GLN A 66 -0.15 15.16 -6.51
N VAL A 67 0.00 16.34 -5.92
CA VAL A 67 -0.70 17.55 -6.39
C VAL A 67 0.11 18.15 -7.53
N VAL A 68 -0.50 18.27 -8.70
CA VAL A 68 0.10 18.87 -9.90
C VAL A 68 -0.64 20.16 -10.21
N THR A 69 0.11 21.25 -10.31
CA THR A 69 -0.43 22.56 -10.71
C THR A 69 -0.07 22.82 -12.16
N GLU A 70 -1.08 23.01 -13.02
CA GLU A 70 -0.91 23.28 -14.44
C GLU A 70 -1.52 24.65 -14.76
N ASN A 71 -0.77 25.50 -15.46
CA ASN A 71 -1.24 26.80 -15.89
C ASN A 71 -2.09 26.65 -17.16
N GLN A 72 -3.39 26.90 -17.06
CA GLN A 72 -4.30 26.88 -18.20
C GLN A 72 -4.58 28.30 -18.67
N GLN A 73 -4.53 28.50 -19.99
CA GLN A 73 -4.84 29.79 -20.60
C GLN A 73 -6.32 29.83 -21.00
N PHE A 74 -7.01 30.87 -20.58
CA PHE A 74 -8.41 31.14 -20.91
C PHE A 74 -8.51 32.47 -21.63
N GLN A 75 -9.32 32.54 -22.67
CA GLN A 75 -9.66 33.81 -23.30
C GLN A 75 -10.90 34.39 -22.62
N GLN A 76 -10.76 35.59 -22.04
CA GLN A 76 -11.84 36.33 -21.43
C GLN A 76 -12.18 37.54 -22.30
N VAL A 77 -13.46 37.67 -22.67
CA VAL A 77 -13.98 38.85 -23.36
C VAL A 77 -14.55 39.81 -22.33
N TYR A 78 -14.07 41.05 -22.31
CA TYR A 78 -14.59 42.11 -21.46
C TYR A 78 -14.90 43.35 -22.29
N ARG A 79 -15.79 44.20 -21.78
CA ARG A 79 -16.20 45.44 -22.45
C ARG A 79 -15.51 46.62 -21.79
N VAL A 80 -14.80 47.41 -22.58
CA VAL A 80 -14.11 48.62 -22.12
C VAL A 80 -14.84 49.84 -22.66
N PRO A 81 -15.15 50.85 -21.82
CA PRO A 81 -15.70 52.10 -22.30
C PRO A 81 -14.62 52.87 -23.07
N VAL A 82 -14.94 53.24 -24.30
CA VAL A 82 -14.10 54.08 -25.15
C VAL A 82 -14.86 55.37 -25.42
N THR A 83 -14.33 56.48 -24.92
CA THR A 83 -14.89 57.81 -25.12
C THR A 83 -14.23 58.47 -26.31
N GLN A 84 -15.03 58.90 -27.28
CA GLN A 84 -14.56 59.61 -28.46
C GLN A 84 -15.35 60.91 -28.62
N TYR A 85 -14.66 62.00 -28.93
CA TYR A 85 -15.33 63.25 -29.27
C TYR A 85 -15.88 63.15 -30.69
N GLN A 86 -17.18 63.33 -30.83
CA GLN A 86 -17.86 63.39 -32.13
C GLN A 86 -18.41 64.79 -32.34
N LEU A 87 -18.29 65.29 -33.58
CA LEU A 87 -18.90 66.56 -33.95
C LEU A 87 -20.40 66.34 -34.13
N VAL A 88 -21.20 66.89 -33.22
CA VAL A 88 -22.65 66.80 -33.27
C VAL A 88 -23.20 68.11 -33.81
N THR A 89 -24.06 68.00 -34.81
CA THR A 89 -24.75 69.15 -35.40
C THR A 89 -26.11 69.30 -34.75
N ARG A 90 -26.37 70.45 -34.11
CA ARG A 90 -27.67 70.78 -33.53
C ARG A 90 -28.33 71.91 -34.30
N ILE A 91 -29.65 71.82 -34.48
CA ILE A 91 -30.45 72.88 -35.08
C ILE A 91 -31.20 73.62 -33.97
N HIS A 92 -30.95 74.92 -33.85
CA HIS A 92 -31.63 75.79 -32.90
C HIS A 92 -32.79 76.52 -33.58
N GLY A 93 -33.81 76.90 -32.82
CA GLY A 93 -34.91 77.75 -33.31
C GLY A 93 -35.88 77.09 -34.28
N ARG A 94 -35.75 75.79 -34.60
CA ARG A 94 -36.59 75.08 -35.60
C ARG A 94 -38.11 75.24 -35.39
N TRP A 95 -38.56 75.36 -34.14
CA TRP A 95 -39.98 75.48 -33.80
C TRP A 95 -40.41 76.91 -33.41
N ASN A 96 -39.49 77.88 -33.41
CA ASN A 96 -39.79 79.27 -33.08
C ASN A 96 -39.95 80.08 -34.38
N PRO A 97 -41.16 80.53 -34.75
CA PRO A 97 -41.37 81.26 -36.00
C PRO A 97 -40.79 82.69 -35.99
N PHE A 98 -40.33 83.19 -34.84
CA PHE A 98 -39.76 84.53 -34.69
C PHE A 98 -38.22 84.55 -34.73
N VAL A 99 -37.56 83.40 -34.86
CA VAL A 99 -36.09 83.29 -34.91
C VAL A 99 -35.69 82.49 -36.13
N THR A 100 -34.69 82.97 -36.88
CA THR A 100 -34.13 82.20 -38.00
C THR A 100 -33.40 80.98 -37.46
N PRO A 101 -33.77 79.74 -37.86
CA PRO A 101 -33.07 78.55 -37.40
C PRO A 101 -31.63 78.55 -37.92
N TYR A 102 -30.71 78.14 -37.06
CA TYR A 102 -29.28 78.07 -37.39
C TYR A 102 -28.68 76.77 -36.86
N TYR A 103 -27.61 76.33 -37.52
CA TYR A 103 -26.86 75.14 -37.14
C TYR A 103 -25.69 75.52 -36.25
N THR A 104 -25.44 74.71 -35.23
CA THR A 104 -24.24 74.75 -34.40
C THR A 104 -23.55 73.40 -34.49
N HIS A 105 -22.23 73.43 -34.40
CA HIS A 105 -21.40 72.23 -34.35
C HIS A 105 -20.62 72.25 -33.05
N GLU A 106 -20.82 71.23 -32.23
CA GLU A 106 -20.13 71.08 -30.95
C GLU A 106 -19.52 69.68 -30.83
N TYR A 107 -18.36 69.59 -30.19
CA TYR A 107 -17.73 68.31 -29.90
C TYR A 107 -18.33 67.74 -28.62
N GLU A 108 -19.03 66.61 -28.74
CA GLU A 108 -19.59 65.91 -27.60
C GLU A 108 -18.86 64.59 -27.35
N PRO A 109 -18.55 64.26 -26.08
CA PRO A 109 -17.96 62.97 -25.75
C PRO A 109 -19.01 61.86 -25.87
N VAL A 110 -18.83 60.96 -26.81
CA VAL A 110 -19.67 59.76 -26.98
C VAL A 110 -18.92 58.56 -26.41
N THR A 111 -19.50 57.92 -25.39
CA THR A 111 -18.94 56.70 -24.80
C THR A 111 -19.58 55.47 -25.43
N SER A 112 -18.75 54.59 -26.00
CA SER A 112 -19.17 53.30 -26.56
C SER A 112 -18.46 52.17 -25.84
N TYR A 113 -19.09 51.00 -25.74
CA TYR A 113 -18.46 49.81 -25.16
C TYR A 113 -17.84 48.97 -26.27
N GLN A 114 -16.51 48.83 -26.26
CA GLN A 114 -15.79 47.96 -27.18
C GLN A 114 -15.42 46.65 -26.50
N GLN A 115 -15.58 45.54 -27.20
CA GLN A 115 -15.16 44.22 -26.72
C GLN A 115 -13.65 44.08 -26.91
N GLN A 116 -12.95 43.70 -25.84
CA GLN A 116 -11.54 43.33 -25.86
C GLN A 116 -11.39 41.89 -25.37
N VAL A 117 -10.50 41.14 -26.01
CA VAL A 117 -10.15 39.77 -25.63
C VAL A 117 -8.83 39.83 -24.87
N ALA A 118 -8.80 39.32 -23.65
CA ALA A 118 -7.56 39.09 -22.89
C ALA A 118 -7.34 37.61 -22.64
N THR A 119 -6.09 37.18 -22.72
CA THR A 119 -5.67 35.84 -22.32
C THR A 119 -5.27 35.88 -20.86
N VAL A 120 -6.02 35.17 -20.01
CA VAL A 120 -5.75 35.03 -18.58
C VAL A 120 -5.16 33.65 -18.34
N THR A 121 -4.06 33.59 -17.60
CA THR A 121 -3.47 32.31 -17.17
C THR A 121 -3.97 32.00 -15.77
N MET A 122 -4.69 30.89 -15.60
CA MET A 122 -5.19 30.43 -14.30
C MET A 122 -4.48 29.13 -13.90
N PRO A 123 -3.92 29.05 -12.68
CA PRO A 123 -3.35 27.82 -12.17
C PRO A 123 -4.47 26.84 -11.80
N VAL A 124 -4.49 25.68 -12.42
CA VAL A 124 -5.40 24.59 -12.12
C VAL A 124 -4.65 23.50 -11.38
N THR A 125 -5.01 23.28 -10.12
CA THR A 125 -4.45 22.21 -9.30
C THR A 125 -5.27 20.94 -9.47
N ARG A 126 -4.64 19.84 -9.88
CA ARG A 126 -5.27 18.51 -9.91
C ARG A 126 -4.48 17.49 -9.13
N ILE A 127 -5.20 16.51 -8.60
CA ILE A 127 -4.62 15.35 -7.94
C ILE A 127 -4.27 14.32 -9.01
N SER A 128 -3.01 13.88 -9.05
CA SER A 128 -2.53 12.81 -9.92
C SER A 128 -1.88 11.70 -9.08
N TRP A 129 -1.99 10.45 -9.52
CA TRP A 129 -1.35 9.32 -8.86
C TRP A 129 -0.04 9.00 -9.58
N ALA A 130 1.08 9.17 -8.89
CA ALA A 130 2.40 8.87 -9.43
C ALA A 130 2.88 7.52 -8.88
N PRO A 131 3.43 6.62 -9.72
CA PRO A 131 4.01 5.38 -9.25
C PRO A 131 5.31 5.67 -8.47
N GLU A 132 5.43 5.06 -7.31
CA GLU A 132 6.61 5.08 -6.46
C GLU A 132 7.06 3.65 -6.21
N THR A 133 8.29 3.33 -6.58
CA THR A 133 8.89 2.02 -6.34
C THR A 133 9.58 2.02 -4.98
N ARG A 134 9.15 1.14 -4.08
CA ARG A 134 9.80 0.90 -2.80
C ARG A 134 10.32 -0.54 -2.71
N THR A 135 11.50 -0.72 -2.16
CA THR A 135 12.03 -2.03 -1.80
C THR A 135 11.52 -2.41 -0.42
N VAL A 136 10.75 -3.49 -0.34
CA VAL A 136 10.25 -4.03 0.93
C VAL A 136 10.96 -5.35 1.19
N GLU A 137 11.49 -5.52 2.39
CA GLU A 137 12.01 -6.81 2.85
C GLU A 137 10.86 -7.62 3.41
N THR A 138 10.53 -8.73 2.74
CA THR A 138 9.50 -9.66 3.21
C THR A 138 10.19 -10.89 3.80
N PRO A 139 9.97 -11.23 5.08
CA PRO A 139 10.50 -12.45 5.66
C PRO A 139 9.78 -13.65 5.04
N VAL A 140 10.51 -14.52 4.36
CA VAL A 140 9.98 -15.76 3.79
C VAL A 140 10.60 -16.94 4.52
N THR A 141 9.75 -17.80 5.07
CA THR A 141 10.20 -19.02 5.72
C THR A 141 10.33 -20.12 4.69
N ARG A 142 11.54 -20.66 4.54
CA ARG A 142 11.86 -21.78 3.66
C ARG A 142 12.34 -22.96 4.49
N TYR A 143 12.02 -24.16 4.05
CA TYR A 143 12.47 -25.37 4.71
C TYR A 143 13.81 -25.80 4.10
N ALA A 144 14.86 -25.80 4.92
CA ALA A 144 16.18 -26.26 4.51
C ALA A 144 16.55 -27.53 5.28
N VAL A 145 17.14 -28.50 4.58
CA VAL A 145 17.72 -29.67 5.22
C VAL A 145 19.04 -29.27 5.84
N ARG A 146 19.16 -29.37 7.16
CA ARG A 146 20.39 -29.11 7.90
C ARG A 146 20.80 -30.35 8.70
N PRO A 147 22.10 -30.66 8.78
CA PRO A 147 22.58 -31.71 9.65
C PRO A 147 22.34 -31.29 11.11
N VAL A 148 21.64 -32.13 11.87
CA VAL A 148 21.47 -31.97 13.32
C VAL A 148 22.16 -33.14 14.00
N GLU A 149 23.09 -32.84 14.91
CA GLU A 149 23.75 -33.87 15.71
C GLU A 149 22.83 -34.30 16.86
N VAL A 150 22.43 -35.57 16.84
CA VAL A 150 21.71 -36.21 17.94
C VAL A 150 22.73 -37.02 18.73
N THR A 151 22.91 -36.68 20.00
CA THR A 151 23.79 -37.42 20.91
C THR A 151 22.96 -38.33 21.79
N GLU A 152 23.17 -39.64 21.65
CA GLU A 152 22.61 -40.65 22.53
C GLU A 152 23.69 -41.12 23.50
N ARG A 153 23.36 -41.19 24.79
CA ARG A 153 24.27 -41.66 25.84
C ARG A 153 23.69 -42.91 26.50
N VAL A 154 24.40 -44.03 26.38
CA VAL A 154 24.02 -45.31 26.99
C VAL A 154 25.04 -45.68 28.05
N ALA A 155 24.61 -45.94 29.28
CA ALA A 155 25.50 -46.40 30.34
C ALA A 155 25.87 -47.88 30.11
N LEU A 156 27.17 -48.19 30.08
CA LEU A 156 27.69 -49.54 29.80
C LEU A 156 27.95 -50.37 31.06
N SER A 157 28.07 -49.71 32.22
CA SER A 157 28.35 -50.36 33.49
C SER A 157 27.76 -49.54 34.63
N ALA A 158 26.85 -50.13 35.40
CA ALA A 158 26.55 -49.63 36.73
C ALA A 158 27.70 -50.02 37.68
N PRO A 159 28.16 -49.15 38.59
CA PRO A 159 28.93 -49.62 39.73
C PRO A 159 28.07 -50.64 40.48
N ALA A 160 28.67 -51.75 40.89
CA ALA A 160 28.03 -52.77 41.70
C ALA A 160 27.66 -52.17 43.07
N ALA A 161 26.52 -51.50 43.13
CA ALA A 161 25.86 -51.09 44.36
C ALA A 161 24.70 -52.05 44.61
N ALA A 162 24.62 -52.50 45.87
CA ALA A 162 23.77 -53.57 46.38
C ALA A 162 22.32 -53.55 45.87
N ARG A 163 21.81 -54.75 45.57
CA ARG A 163 20.38 -55.05 45.44
C ARG A 163 19.62 -54.61 46.70
N PRO A 164 18.41 -54.07 46.51
CA PRO A 164 17.26 -54.76 47.10
C PRO A 164 16.25 -55.15 46.01
N LEU A 165 15.71 -56.36 46.14
CA LEU A 165 14.46 -56.78 45.50
C LEU A 165 13.38 -55.74 45.83
N MET A 166 12.62 -55.27 44.85
CA MET A 166 11.16 -55.08 44.97
C MET A 166 10.49 -54.91 43.60
N ALA A 167 9.52 -55.80 43.39
CA ALA A 167 8.26 -55.69 42.67
C ALA A 167 8.17 -54.94 41.32
N ALA A 168 7.79 -55.73 40.31
CA ALA A 168 7.13 -55.27 39.10
C ALA A 168 5.86 -54.45 39.45
N ASN A 169 5.70 -53.29 38.82
CA ASN A 169 4.38 -52.74 38.56
C ASN A 169 4.41 -52.02 37.21
N SER A 170 3.75 -52.66 36.25
CA SER A 170 3.44 -52.14 34.93
C SER A 170 2.41 -51.02 35.02
N ALA A 171 2.79 -49.81 34.60
CA ALA A 171 1.87 -48.76 34.16
C ALA A 171 2.61 -47.79 33.20
N PRO A 172 2.12 -47.56 31.97
CA PRO A 172 2.69 -46.54 31.12
C PRO A 172 2.21 -45.16 31.59
N ALA A 173 3.09 -44.43 32.28
CA ALA A 173 2.90 -43.00 32.47
C ALA A 173 3.21 -42.30 31.14
N ALA A 174 2.16 -41.97 30.39
CA ALA A 174 2.24 -41.10 29.22
C ALA A 174 2.85 -39.76 29.66
N ALA A 175 4.11 -39.54 29.29
CA ALA A 175 4.73 -38.22 29.36
C ALA A 175 4.04 -37.34 28.31
N ALA A 176 2.98 -36.67 28.76
CA ALA A 176 2.45 -35.50 28.09
C ALA A 176 3.59 -34.48 27.99
N GLY A 177 4.12 -34.31 26.78
CA GLY A 177 5.03 -33.20 26.50
C GLY A 177 4.35 -31.86 26.80
N PRO A 178 5.12 -30.78 26.96
CA PRO A 178 4.53 -29.44 26.99
C PRO A 178 3.86 -29.20 25.62
N SER A 179 2.55 -29.39 25.56
CA SER A 179 1.73 -28.84 24.49
C SER A 179 1.90 -27.33 24.58
N ALA A 180 2.53 -26.75 23.55
CA ALA A 180 2.42 -25.34 23.30
C ALA A 180 0.94 -25.02 23.14
N THR A 181 0.35 -24.42 24.19
CA THR A 181 -0.97 -23.81 24.09
C THR A 181 -0.86 -22.73 23.01
N ILE A 182 -1.41 -23.04 21.84
CA ILE A 182 -1.78 -22.03 20.85
C ILE A 182 -2.62 -21.02 21.61
N ALA A 183 -2.07 -19.83 21.84
CA ALA A 183 -2.82 -18.70 22.33
C ALA A 183 -3.91 -18.41 21.29
N THR A 184 -5.11 -18.91 21.56
CA THR A 184 -6.33 -18.50 20.90
C THR A 184 -6.48 -17.02 21.16
N ARG A 185 -6.18 -16.25 20.11
CA ARG A 185 -6.45 -14.82 20.01
C ARG A 185 -7.91 -14.62 20.42
N PRO A 186 -8.23 -13.79 21.44
CA PRO A 186 -9.61 -13.42 21.65
C PRO A 186 -10.07 -12.65 20.42
N SER A 187 -10.92 -13.29 19.61
CA SER A 187 -11.79 -12.61 18.67
C SER A 187 -12.77 -11.79 19.50
N ALA A 188 -12.36 -10.56 19.84
CA ALA A 188 -13.29 -9.56 20.33
C ALA A 188 -14.33 -9.36 19.22
N PRO A 189 -15.65 -9.44 19.51
CA PRO A 189 -16.63 -8.92 18.58
C PRO A 189 -16.37 -7.42 18.44
N ILE A 190 -15.95 -6.99 17.25
CA ILE A 190 -15.97 -5.59 16.87
C ILE A 190 -17.46 -5.22 16.74
N SER A 191 -18.07 -4.84 17.85
CA SER A 191 -19.26 -4.01 17.88
C SER A 191 -18.85 -2.54 17.96
N SER A 192 -18.08 -2.07 16.98
CA SER A 192 -18.03 -0.64 16.71
C SER A 192 -19.24 -0.30 15.86
N ALA A 193 -20.37 -0.10 16.55
CA ALA A 193 -21.36 0.85 16.09
C ALA A 193 -20.60 2.09 15.61
N ALA A 194 -20.80 2.46 14.35
CA ALA A 194 -20.29 3.69 13.78
C ALA A 194 -20.91 4.85 14.58
N ALA A 195 -20.24 5.25 15.65
CA ALA A 195 -20.38 6.59 16.17
C ALA A 195 -19.75 7.49 15.10
N PRO A 196 -20.53 8.35 14.41
CA PRO A 196 -19.94 9.33 13.53
C PRO A 196 -19.13 10.30 14.39
N TYR A 197 -17.82 10.06 14.47
CA TYR A 197 -16.83 11.08 14.75
C TYR A 197 -16.78 12.03 13.54
N GLY A 198 -17.84 12.83 13.40
CA GLY A 198 -17.97 13.91 12.45
C GLY A 198 -18.43 15.12 13.25
N GLY A 199 -17.57 16.13 13.33
CA GLY A 199 -17.66 17.24 14.27
C GLY A 199 -19.01 17.93 14.32
N ARG A 200 -19.33 18.49 15.49
CA ARG A 200 -20.34 19.54 15.60
C ARG A 200 -19.94 20.64 14.62
N ALA A 201 -20.76 20.85 13.60
CA ALA A 201 -20.62 22.00 12.71
C ALA A 201 -20.73 23.27 13.57
N MET A 202 -19.67 24.05 13.64
CA MET A 202 -19.74 25.41 14.15
C MET A 202 -20.47 26.26 13.11
N THR A 203 -21.23 27.27 13.54
CA THR A 203 -22.03 28.16 12.67
C THR A 203 -21.23 28.82 11.54
N SER A 204 -19.89 28.79 11.59
CA SER A 204 -18.98 29.37 10.62
C SER A 204 -18.25 28.37 9.69
N ASP A 205 -18.57 27.06 9.71
CA ASP A 205 -17.89 26.10 8.82
C ASP A 205 -18.51 26.14 7.40
N PRO A 206 -17.74 26.47 6.34
CA PRO A 206 -18.22 26.50 4.96
C PRO A 206 -18.75 25.13 4.50
N PRO A 207 -19.75 25.09 3.58
CA PRO A 207 -20.45 23.87 3.23
C PRO A 207 -19.49 22.83 2.61
N ARG A 208 -19.27 21.73 3.33
CA ARG A 208 -18.53 20.57 2.84
C ARG A 208 -19.47 19.79 1.92
N GLN A 209 -19.25 19.87 0.60
CA GLN A 209 -19.97 19.06 -0.39
C GLN A 209 -19.52 17.59 -0.31
N GLY A 210 -19.95 16.90 0.75
CA GLY A 210 -19.85 15.46 0.88
C GLY A 210 -21.05 14.80 0.22
N SER A 211 -20.79 14.05 -0.85
CA SER A 211 -21.74 13.18 -1.55
C SER A 211 -22.52 12.28 -0.59
N GLY A 212 -23.75 12.66 -0.29
CA GLY A 212 -24.73 11.87 0.41
C GLY A 212 -26.10 12.18 -0.18
N TRP A 213 -26.73 11.19 -0.79
CA TRP A 213 -28.07 11.27 -1.33
C TRP A 213 -29.08 11.62 -0.22
N GLN A 214 -29.32 12.90 0.02
CA GLN A 214 -30.51 13.36 0.73
C GLN A 214 -31.55 13.78 -0.31
N ALA A 215 -32.64 13.02 -0.36
CA ALA A 215 -33.80 13.39 -1.15
C ALA A 215 -34.35 14.72 -0.61
N GLN A 216 -34.34 15.72 -1.49
CA GLN A 216 -34.87 17.06 -1.25
C GLN A 216 -36.39 16.96 -1.11
N THR A 217 -36.86 16.71 0.11
CA THR A 217 -38.27 16.77 0.50
C THR A 217 -38.53 18.17 1.04
N GLY A 218 -39.23 19.00 0.26
CA GLY A 218 -39.60 20.34 0.72
C GLY A 218 -39.99 21.30 -0.38
N SER A 219 -41.14 21.03 -1.00
CA SER A 219 -41.94 22.02 -1.72
C SER A 219 -42.43 23.10 -0.76
N ARG A 220 -42.25 24.39 -1.11
CA ARG A 220 -43.14 25.49 -0.70
C ARG A 220 -42.81 26.76 -1.48
N TYR A 221 -43.49 26.93 -2.61
CA TYR A 221 -43.91 28.27 -3.07
C TYR A 221 -45.44 28.25 -3.05
N GLN A 222 -45.99 28.91 -2.02
CA GLN A 222 -47.26 29.63 -2.06
C GLN A 222 -46.92 31.10 -2.13
#